data_AF-A0AAV7GCE2-F1
#
_entry.id   AF-A0AAV7GCE2-F1
#
_cell.length_a   1.000
_cell.length_b   1.000
_cell.length_c   1.000
_cell.angle_alpha   90.00
_cell.angle_beta   90.00
_cell.angle_gamma   90.00
#
_symmetry.space_group_name_H-M   'P 1'
#
loop_
_entity.id
_entity.type
_entity.pdbx_description
1 polymer ?
#
loop_
_entity_poly.entity_id
_entity_poly.type
_entity_poly.pdbx_seq_one_letter_code
_entity_poly.pdbx_strand_id
1 'polypeptide(L)'
;MILHKNFHIPNDVVTTVPKRSDRAGLPPPGYLTVSETSLRAGLCFPPPAELVEILNRCGVCLSQFSHRAMSVTVELIVLFRDRGVVLTPEHLLRMG
;
A
#
# COMPACT_ATOMS: atom_id res chain seq x y z
N MET A 1 12.73 12.72 8.13
CA MET A 1 13.83 11.86 8.65
C MET A 1 13.36 10.80 9.66
N ILE A 2 12.35 11.07 10.51
CA ILE A 2 11.86 10.09 11.52
C ILE A 2 11.13 8.89 10.86
N LEU A 3 10.31 9.13 9.82
CA LEU A 3 9.58 8.05 9.13
C LEU A 3 10.49 6.97 8.52
N HIS A 4 11.55 7.38 7.83
CA HIS A 4 12.48 6.45 7.17
C HIS A 4 13.14 5.50 8.16
N LYS A 5 13.60 6.04 9.30
CA LYS A 5 14.24 5.23 10.34
C LYS A 5 13.25 4.33 11.06
N ASN A 6 12.07 4.85 11.40
CA ASN A 6 11.10 4.10 12.21
C ASN A 6 10.40 2.99 11.43
N PHE A 7 10.28 3.12 10.11
CA PHE A 7 9.53 2.19 9.26
C PHE A 7 10.38 1.54 8.17
N HIS A 8 11.71 1.64 8.26
CA HIS A 8 12.67 1.04 7.32
C HIS A 8 12.38 1.42 5.86
N ILE A 9 11.93 2.64 5.61
CA ILE A 9 11.64 3.12 4.25
C ILE A 9 12.97 3.38 3.54
N PRO A 10 13.21 2.79 2.35
CA PRO A 10 14.42 3.00 1.58
C PRO A 10 14.72 4.49 1.31
N ASN A 11 16.00 4.86 1.23
CA ASN A 11 16.41 6.26 1.07
C ASN A 11 16.10 6.85 -0.31
N ASP A 12 15.88 6.00 -1.30
CA ASP A 12 15.46 6.34 -2.66
C ASP A 12 13.96 6.68 -2.75
N VAL A 13 13.17 6.37 -1.72
CA VAL A 13 11.76 6.79 -1.64
C VAL A 13 11.68 8.23 -1.15
N VAL A 14 11.17 9.13 -2.00
CA VAL A 14 10.97 10.53 -1.62
C VAL A 14 9.72 10.68 -0.76
N THR A 15 9.88 11.11 0.49
CA THR A 15 8.76 11.47 1.37
C THR A 15 8.51 12.97 1.36
N THR A 16 7.24 13.37 1.19
CA THR A 16 6.81 14.78 1.25
C THR A 16 5.64 14.94 2.22
N VAL A 17 5.62 16.04 2.95
CA VAL A 17 4.47 16.39 3.80
C VAL A 17 3.36 16.92 2.89
N PRO A 18 2.11 16.41 2.99
CA PRO A 18 0.99 16.94 2.23
C PRO A 18 0.73 18.41 2.59
N LYS A 19 0.39 19.23 1.59
CA LYS A 19 -0.11 20.59 1.81
C LYS A 19 -1.56 20.53 2.32
N ARG A 20 -2.04 21.61 2.93
CA ARG A 20 -3.42 21.71 3.41
C ARG A 20 -4.48 21.49 2.32
N SER A 21 -4.15 21.78 1.07
CA SER A 21 -5.02 21.56 -0.09
C SER A 21 -5.04 20.13 -0.61
N ASP A 22 -4.04 19.32 -0.22
CA ASP A 22 -3.87 17.98 -0.77
C ASP A 22 -4.92 17.06 -0.15
N ARG A 23 -5.50 16.22 -1.01
CA ARG A 23 -6.53 15.26 -0.59
C ARG A 23 -5.90 13.87 -0.56
N ALA A 24 -6.17 13.13 0.51
CA ALA A 24 -5.62 11.79 0.67
C ALA A 24 -5.97 10.84 -0.50
N GLY A 25 -7.19 10.97 -1.05
CA GLY A 25 -7.65 10.19 -2.21
C GLY A 25 -7.28 10.76 -3.59
N LEU A 26 -6.52 11.87 -3.66
CA LEU A 26 -6.05 12.46 -4.90
C LEU A 26 -4.59 12.94 -4.73
N PRO A 27 -3.63 12.03 -4.55
CA PRO A 27 -2.23 12.41 -4.46
C PRO A 27 -1.72 12.98 -5.80
N PRO A 28 -0.65 13.81 -5.79
CA PRO A 28 0.00 14.25 -7.02
C PRO A 28 0.48 13.08 -7.88
N PRO A 29 0.61 13.24 -9.21
CA PRO A 29 1.13 12.18 -10.09
C PRO A 29 2.48 11.65 -9.62
N GLY A 30 2.62 10.31 -9.56
CA GLY A 30 3.83 9.65 -9.07
C GLY A 30 3.94 9.54 -7.54
N TYR A 31 2.97 10.08 -6.79
CA TYR A 31 2.90 9.96 -5.35
C TYR A 31 1.72 9.07 -4.93
N LEU A 32 1.86 8.48 -3.75
CA LEU A 32 0.80 7.78 -3.05
C LEU A 32 0.63 8.38 -1.65
N THR A 33 -0.59 8.40 -1.13
CA THR A 33 -0.86 8.89 0.23
C THR A 33 -0.72 7.75 1.23
N VAL A 34 0.08 7.96 2.27
CA VAL A 34 0.31 7.00 3.37
C VAL A 34 0.09 7.67 4.71
N SER A 35 -0.60 6.98 5.61
CA SER A 35 -0.65 7.33 7.02
C SER A 35 0.31 6.46 7.82
N GLU A 36 0.66 6.93 9.02
CA GLU A 36 1.43 6.13 9.98
C GLU A 36 0.73 4.79 10.31
N THR A 37 -0.61 4.79 10.32
CA THR A 37 -1.39 3.57 10.55
C THR A 37 -1.21 2.54 9.45
N SER A 38 -1.09 2.93 8.17
CA SER A 38 -0.81 1.99 7.08
C SER A 38 0.58 1.38 7.21
N LEU A 39 1.57 2.15 7.65
CA LEU A 39 2.93 1.64 7.90
C LEU A 39 2.94 0.62 9.04
N ARG A 40 2.23 0.93 10.14
CA ARG A 40 2.05 -0.01 11.26
C ARG A 40 1.27 -1.28 10.87
N ALA A 41 0.43 -1.20 9.84
CA ALA A 41 -0.34 -2.33 9.31
C ALA A 41 0.49 -3.32 8.47
N GLY A 42 1.80 -3.07 8.28
CA GLY A 42 2.69 -3.93 7.51
C GLY A 42 2.91 -3.48 6.05
N LEU A 43 2.52 -2.25 5.68
CA LEU A 43 2.84 -1.72 4.36
C LEU A 43 4.36 -1.56 4.18
N CYS A 44 4.91 -2.26 3.18
CA CYS A 44 6.32 -2.20 2.81
C CYS A 44 6.58 -1.19 1.67
N PHE A 45 7.82 -0.68 1.60
CA PHE A 45 8.27 0.22 0.54
C PHE A 45 9.46 -0.34 -0.24
N PRO A 46 9.44 -0.28 -1.59
CA PRO A 46 8.30 0.14 -2.42
C PRO A 46 7.11 -0.83 -2.26
N PRO A 47 5.86 -0.36 -2.45
CA PRO A 47 4.69 -1.24 -2.37
C PRO A 47 4.81 -2.41 -3.37
N PRO A 48 4.36 -3.62 -3.01
CA PRO A 48 4.27 -4.72 -3.97
C PRO A 48 3.43 -4.31 -5.19
N ALA A 49 3.85 -4.71 -6.39
CA ALA A 49 3.14 -4.39 -7.62
C ALA A 49 1.69 -4.93 -7.60
N GLU A 50 1.50 -6.10 -6.97
CA GLU A 50 0.22 -6.75 -6.74
C GLU A 50 -0.72 -5.85 -5.92
N LEU A 51 -0.20 -5.19 -4.88
CA LEU A 51 -1.00 -4.26 -4.06
C LEU A 51 -1.44 -3.05 -4.90
N VAL A 52 -0.53 -2.49 -5.70
CA VAL A 52 -0.85 -1.37 -6.60
C VAL A 52 -1.92 -1.76 -7.61
N GLU A 53 -1.81 -2.95 -8.19
CA GLU A 53 -2.78 -3.48 -9.15
C GLU A 53 -4.16 -3.71 -8.52
N ILE A 54 -4.21 -4.28 -7.31
CA ILE A 54 -5.45 -4.46 -6.54
C ILE A 54 -6.12 -3.12 -6.28
N LEU A 55 -5.37 -2.13 -5.78
CA LEU A 55 -5.89 -0.79 -5.53
C LEU A 55 -6.47 -0.15 -6.80
N ASN A 56 -5.71 -0.23 -7.89
CA ASN A 56 -6.13 0.31 -9.18
C ASN A 56 -7.39 -0.38 -9.70
N ARG A 57 -7.46 -1.71 -9.62
CA ARG A 57 -8.62 -2.49 -10.08
C ARG A 57 -9.86 -2.23 -9.24
N CYS A 58 -9.70 -2.04 -7.94
CA CYS A 58 -10.80 -1.69 -7.04
C CYS A 58 -11.20 -0.20 -7.11
N GLY A 59 -10.42 0.64 -7.80
CA GLY A 59 -10.66 2.08 -7.84
C GLY A 59 -10.54 2.76 -6.47
N VAL A 60 -9.77 2.16 -5.56
CA VAL A 60 -9.58 2.65 -4.19
C VAL A 60 -8.17 3.16 -3.99
N CYS A 61 -8.04 4.24 -3.22
CA CYS A 61 -6.74 4.74 -2.82
C CYS A 61 -6.22 3.96 -1.61
N LEU A 62 -4.90 3.85 -1.47
CA LEU A 62 -4.25 3.24 -0.30
C LEU A 62 -4.74 3.86 1.03
N SER A 63 -5.04 5.16 1.04
CA SER A 63 -5.57 5.88 2.20
C SER A 63 -7.00 5.48 2.59
N GLN A 64 -7.76 4.87 1.69
CA GLN A 64 -9.13 4.38 1.94
C GLN A 64 -9.12 2.95 2.48
N PHE A 65 -7.98 2.28 2.41
CA PHE A 65 -7.83 0.93 2.90
C PHE A 65 -7.83 0.92 4.43
N SER A 66 -8.69 0.09 5.03
CA SER A 66 -8.66 -0.08 6.48
C SER A 66 -7.37 -0.77 6.92
N HIS A 67 -6.92 -0.52 8.15
CA HIS A 67 -5.75 -1.20 8.73
C HIS A 67 -5.86 -2.72 8.61
N ARG A 68 -7.04 -3.29 8.94
CA ARG A 68 -7.29 -4.73 8.83
C ARG A 68 -7.19 -5.22 7.39
N ALA A 69 -7.81 -4.51 6.45
CA ALA A 69 -7.75 -4.89 5.04
C ALA A 69 -6.30 -4.85 4.52
N MET A 70 -5.51 -3.86 4.95
CA MET A 70 -4.10 -3.71 4.57
C MET A 70 -3.28 -4.91 5.03
N SER A 71 -3.34 -5.25 6.32
CA SER A 71 -2.59 -6.37 6.89
C SER A 71 -2.94 -7.68 6.18
N VAL A 72 -4.23 -7.98 6.02
CA VAL A 72 -4.69 -9.20 5.31
C VAL A 72 -4.19 -9.22 3.87
N THR A 73 -4.23 -8.10 3.16
CA THR A 73 -3.80 -8.04 1.76
C THR A 73 -2.29 -8.26 1.64
N VAL A 74 -1.49 -7.63 2.51
CA VAL A 74 -0.04 -7.85 2.54
C VAL A 74 0.29 -9.30 2.88
N GLU A 75 -0.38 -9.88 3.88
CA GLU A 75 -0.22 -11.30 4.27
C GLU A 75 -0.55 -12.24 3.10
N LEU A 76 -1.63 -11.98 2.35
CA LEU A 76 -1.98 -12.76 1.17
C LEU A 76 -0.93 -12.63 0.07
N ILE A 77 -0.39 -11.44 -0.17
CA ILE A 77 0.69 -11.25 -1.15
C ILE A 77 1.91 -12.08 -0.77
N VAL A 78 2.33 -12.03 0.51
CA VAL A 78 3.46 -12.85 1.01
C VAL A 78 3.16 -14.34 0.85
N LEU A 79 1.98 -14.79 1.28
CA LEU A 79 1.58 -16.20 1.20
C LEU A 79 1.56 -16.73 -0.24
N PHE A 80 1.07 -15.94 -1.19
CA PHE A 80 1.04 -16.33 -2.60
C PHE A 80 2.45 -16.41 -3.18
N ARG A 81 3.31 -15.43 -2.88
CA ARG A 81 4.72 -15.43 -3.29
C ARG A 81 5.48 -16.64 -2.75
N ASP A 82 5.26 -17.02 -1.49
CA ASP A 82 5.86 -18.22 -0.89
C ASP A 82 5.44 -19.51 -1.61
N ARG A 83 4.29 -19.49 -2.29
CA ARG A 83 3.79 -20.61 -3.12
C ARG A 83 4.19 -20.50 -4.59
N GLY A 84 4.97 -19.49 -4.97
CA GLY A 84 5.37 -19.23 -6.36
C GLY A 84 4.24 -18.70 -7.24
N VAL A 85 3.18 -18.13 -6.66
CA VAL A 85 2.03 -17.57 -7.37
C VAL A 85 1.97 -16.05 -7.14
N VAL A 86 1.58 -15.29 -8.16
CA VAL A 86 1.32 -13.85 -8.02
C VAL A 86 -0.13 -13.65 -7.64
N LEU A 87 -0.38 -12.89 -6.57
CA LEU A 87 -1.73 -12.50 -6.19
C LEU A 87 -2.26 -11.48 -7.21
N THR A 88 -3.37 -11.81 -7.86
CA THR A 88 -4.05 -10.90 -8.79
C THR A 88 -5.42 -10.48 -8.23
N PRO A 89 -5.98 -9.35 -8.69
CA PRO A 89 -7.31 -8.90 -8.23
C PRO A 89 -8.42 -9.95 -8.44
N GLU A 90 -8.32 -10.79 -9.48
CA GLU A 90 -9.28 -11.85 -9.79
C GLU A 90 -9.32 -12.93 -8.70
N HIS A 91 -8.19 -13.20 -8.04
CA HIS A 91 -8.15 -14.13 -6.92
C HIS A 91 -9.00 -13.62 -5.76
N LEU A 92 -8.94 -12.31 -5.48
CA LEU A 92 -9.72 -11.70 -4.41
C LEU A 92 -11.22 -11.73 -4.70
N LEU A 93 -11.60 -11.51 -5.95
CA LEU A 93 -13.01 -11.56 -6.39
C LEU A 93 -13.63 -12.96 -6.28
N ARG A 94 -12.82 -14.03 -6.28
CA ARG A 94 -13.29 -15.42 -6.14
C ARG A 94 -13.46 -15.87 -4.69
N MET A 95 -13.04 -15.06 -3.71
CA MET A 95 -13.14 -15.40 -2.28
C MET A 95 -14.42 -14.88 -1.61
N GLY A 96 -15.25 -14.13 -2.33
CA GLY A 96 -16.59 -13.71 -1.91
C GLY A 96 -17.67 -14.45 -2.67
#